data_AF-A0A0A9CN62-F1
#
_entry.id   AF-A0A0A9CN62-F1
#
_cell.length_a   1.000
_cell.length_b   1.000
_cell.length_c   1.000
_cell.angle_alpha   90.00
_cell.angle_beta   90.00
_cell.angle_gamma   90.00
#
_symmetry.space_group_name_H-M   'P 1'
#
loop_
_entity.id
_entity.type
_entity.pdbx_description
1 polymer ?
#
loop_
_entity_poly.entity_id
_entity_poly.type
_entity_poly.pdbx_seq_one_letter_code
_entity_poly.pdbx_strand_id
1 'polypeptide(L)'
;MGWRTIISLLCITARHPDASDAGFEALVFIMSEGAHVSPANFVLSVEASRQFAESRLGSAERSIHALNLMEESVNCLTRWSCEVKEAGGEADRILEGIAEMWLRLVQALRKVCTDQREEVRNHALLSLHRCLVVDGISVSSSAWLMSFDIIFQLLDELLEIAQNYSPKDFRNMEMSLLHAVKLLCKVFLQSLKDLSAQSSFGKLWLEVLDMIEKFMKVKVRGRRMEKLQEAIPELVKNILMVMKASGVLTKTSSSENSLWEATWLQVNKISPLLQSEVFPDNEGGSTTQGEQNKSDTLAQSDQTADQ
;
A
#
# COMPACT_ATOMS: atom_id res chain seq x y z
N MET A 1 10.54 3.01 38.37
CA MET A 1 10.95 2.35 37.11
C MET A 1 10.03 2.85 36.01
N GLY A 2 10.55 3.49 34.96
CA GLY A 2 9.72 3.97 33.84
C GLY A 2 9.58 2.93 32.73
N TRP A 3 8.60 3.10 31.83
CA TRP A 3 8.38 2.23 30.67
C TRP A 3 9.64 2.01 29.82
N ARG A 4 10.48 3.04 29.67
CA ARG A 4 11.78 2.93 28.98
C ARG A 4 12.65 1.84 29.59
N THR A 5 12.79 1.79 30.91
CA THR A 5 13.63 0.78 31.58
C THR A 5 13.06 -0.62 31.42
N ILE A 6 11.75 -0.77 31.63
CA ILE A 6 11.05 -2.06 31.49
C ILE A 6 11.24 -2.61 30.08
N ILE A 7 10.95 -1.79 29.07
CA ILE A 7 11.03 -2.21 27.68
C ILE A 7 12.48 -2.44 27.24
N SER A 8 13.44 -1.62 27.67
CA SER A 8 14.86 -1.88 27.37
C SER A 8 15.33 -3.22 27.93
N LEU A 9 14.89 -3.61 29.13
CA LEU A 9 15.18 -4.94 29.68
C LEU A 9 14.53 -6.03 28.82
N LEU A 10 13.28 -5.87 28.41
CA LEU A 10 12.61 -6.82 27.50
C LEU A 10 13.35 -6.96 26.17
N CYS A 11 13.80 -5.86 25.55
CA CYS A 11 14.59 -5.92 24.32
C CYS A 11 15.89 -6.73 24.50
N ILE A 12 16.55 -6.64 25.66
CA ILE A 12 17.74 -7.44 25.98
C ILE A 12 17.37 -8.92 26.07
N THR A 13 16.25 -9.26 26.71
CA THR A 13 15.82 -10.66 26.85
C THR A 13 15.54 -11.34 25.51
N ALA A 14 15.13 -10.61 24.46
CA ALA A 14 14.89 -11.16 23.13
C ALA A 14 16.11 -11.89 22.53
N ARG A 15 17.32 -11.58 23.01
CA ARG A 15 18.59 -12.15 22.57
C ARG A 15 19.30 -12.99 23.64
N HIS A 16 18.69 -13.20 24.80
CA HIS A 16 19.28 -13.97 25.89
C HIS A 16 18.64 -15.36 25.98
N PRO A 17 19.39 -16.46 25.78
CA PRO A 17 18.84 -17.83 25.72
C PRO A 17 17.94 -18.17 26.91
N ASP A 18 18.39 -17.91 28.13
CA ASP A 18 17.66 -18.32 29.34
C ASP A 18 16.49 -17.39 29.73
N ALA A 19 16.43 -16.19 29.15
CA ALA A 19 15.45 -15.17 29.52
C ALA A 19 14.47 -14.85 28.38
N SER A 20 14.70 -15.39 27.18
CA SER A 20 13.91 -15.08 25.99
C SER A 20 12.46 -15.48 26.14
N ASP A 21 12.16 -16.63 26.75
CA ASP A 21 10.79 -17.10 26.90
C ASP A 21 10.01 -16.26 27.92
N ALA A 22 10.58 -16.04 29.11
CA ALA A 22 9.98 -15.16 30.13
C ALA A 22 9.82 -13.71 29.63
N GLY A 23 10.78 -13.22 28.85
CA GLY A 23 10.70 -11.91 28.21
C GLY A 23 9.60 -11.82 27.17
N PHE A 24 9.39 -12.89 26.41
CA PHE A 24 8.32 -12.95 25.42
C PHE A 24 6.93 -13.02 26.08
N GLU A 25 6.78 -13.81 27.14
CA GLU A 25 5.53 -13.85 27.92
C GLU A 25 5.19 -12.48 28.50
N ALA A 26 6.18 -11.76 29.02
CA ALA A 26 5.99 -10.39 29.51
C ALA A 26 5.61 -9.41 28.38
N LEU A 27 6.19 -9.55 27.19
CA LEU A 27 5.80 -8.76 26.02
C LEU A 27 4.33 -9.02 25.63
N VAL A 28 3.94 -10.30 25.54
CA VAL A 28 2.57 -10.73 25.25
C VAL A 28 1.62 -10.12 26.27
N PHE A 29 1.95 -10.22 27.56
CA PHE A 29 1.15 -9.59 28.62
C PHE A 29 0.96 -8.09 28.41
N ILE A 30 2.00 -7.34 27.99
CA ILE A 30 1.92 -5.89 27.79
C ILE A 30 1.07 -5.53 26.56
N MET A 31 1.22 -6.28 25.46
CA MET A 31 0.68 -5.87 24.15
C MET A 31 -0.65 -6.52 23.78
N SER A 32 -0.95 -7.71 24.31
CA SER A 32 -2.20 -8.42 24.00
C SER A 32 -3.41 -7.55 24.30
N GLU A 33 -4.33 -7.49 23.34
CA GLU A 33 -5.56 -6.70 23.40
C GLU A 33 -5.34 -5.18 23.61
N GLY A 34 -4.08 -4.71 23.55
CA GLY A 34 -3.73 -3.30 23.80
C GLY A 34 -3.96 -2.83 25.24
N ALA A 35 -4.22 -3.72 26.20
CA ALA A 35 -4.68 -3.36 27.54
C ALA A 35 -3.66 -2.52 28.34
N HIS A 36 -2.36 -2.77 28.14
CA HIS A 36 -1.28 -2.03 28.80
C HIS A 36 -0.49 -1.13 27.83
N VAL A 37 -1.01 -0.93 26.62
CA VAL A 37 -0.43 -0.04 25.61
C VAL A 37 -1.02 1.37 25.77
N SER A 38 -0.14 2.37 25.83
CA SER A 38 -0.44 3.79 25.98
C SER A 38 0.44 4.60 25.04
N PRO A 39 0.12 5.87 24.75
CA PRO A 39 0.99 6.71 23.92
C PRO A 39 2.44 6.80 24.44
N ALA A 40 2.64 6.70 25.76
CA ALA A 40 3.96 6.79 26.38
C ALA A 40 4.86 5.55 26.16
N ASN A 41 4.27 4.37 25.89
CA ASN A 41 5.02 3.14 25.68
C ASN A 41 4.83 2.52 24.28
N PHE A 42 3.90 3.03 23.46
CA PHE A 42 3.57 2.45 22.15
C PHE A 42 4.79 2.13 21.29
N VAL A 43 5.62 3.14 20.98
CA VAL A 43 6.81 2.98 20.13
C VAL A 43 7.82 2.02 20.74
N LEU A 44 7.95 2.03 22.07
CA LEU A 44 8.85 1.13 22.79
C LEU A 44 8.35 -0.32 22.70
N SER A 45 7.06 -0.56 22.93
CA SER A 45 6.45 -1.89 22.85
C SER A 45 6.54 -2.47 21.44
N VAL A 46 6.28 -1.65 20.42
CA VAL A 46 6.47 -2.03 19.00
C VAL A 46 7.92 -2.43 18.72
N GLU A 47 8.89 -1.65 19.22
CA GLU A 47 10.32 -1.97 19.07
C GLU A 47 10.70 -3.27 19.78
N ALA A 48 10.20 -3.51 21.00
CA ALA A 48 10.43 -4.77 21.70
C ALA A 48 9.87 -5.95 20.92
N SER A 49 8.63 -5.84 20.43
CA SER A 49 8.02 -6.89 19.63
C SER A 49 8.80 -7.17 18.34
N ARG A 50 9.30 -6.14 17.67
CA ARG A 50 10.19 -6.29 16.50
C ARG A 50 11.44 -7.10 16.84
N GLN A 51 12.08 -6.84 17.98
CA GLN A 51 13.28 -7.60 18.41
C GLN A 51 12.97 -9.08 18.63
N PHE A 52 11.78 -9.40 19.17
CA PHE A 52 11.33 -10.79 19.31
C PHE A 52 10.97 -11.43 17.97
N ALA A 53 10.41 -10.66 17.03
CA ALA A 53 10.12 -11.12 15.67
C ALA A 53 11.40 -11.47 14.90
N GLU A 54 12.46 -10.67 15.05
CA GLU A 54 13.76 -10.90 14.40
C GLU A 54 14.59 -12.00 15.08
N SER A 55 14.33 -12.27 16.36
CA SER A 55 15.09 -13.22 17.15
C SER A 55 15.06 -14.63 16.58
N ARG A 56 16.24 -15.27 16.55
CA ARG A 56 16.44 -16.66 16.14
C ARG A 56 16.39 -17.64 17.31
N LEU A 57 16.22 -17.16 18.55
CA LEU A 57 16.19 -18.00 19.75
C LEU A 57 14.86 -18.74 19.95
N GLY A 58 13.84 -18.49 19.12
CA GLY A 58 12.56 -19.16 19.20
C GLY A 58 12.05 -19.62 17.84
N SER A 59 10.87 -20.25 17.85
CA SER A 59 10.23 -20.74 16.65
C SER A 59 9.79 -19.59 15.72
N ALA A 60 9.57 -19.92 14.46
CA ALA A 60 8.93 -19.00 13.52
C ALA A 60 7.53 -18.59 13.99
N GLU A 61 6.79 -19.49 14.64
CA GLU A 61 5.49 -19.19 15.26
C GLU A 61 5.59 -18.09 16.31
N ARG A 62 6.64 -18.12 17.16
CA ARG A 62 6.90 -17.03 18.13
C ARG A 62 7.15 -15.71 17.43
N SER A 63 7.89 -15.74 16.32
CA SER A 63 8.17 -14.53 15.53
C SER A 63 6.91 -13.99 14.86
N ILE A 64 6.05 -14.87 14.35
CA ILE A 64 4.73 -14.53 13.80
C ILE A 64 3.82 -13.95 14.88
N HIS A 65 3.83 -14.52 16.08
CA HIS A 65 3.05 -13.99 17.20
C HIS A 65 3.51 -12.58 17.59
N ALA A 66 4.82 -12.31 17.62
CA ALA A 66 5.35 -10.97 17.80
C ALA A 66 4.88 -9.99 16.71
N LEU A 67 4.86 -10.43 15.44
CA LEU A 67 4.32 -9.63 14.34
C LEU A 67 2.83 -9.34 14.52
N ASN A 68 2.03 -10.29 15.01
CA ASN A 68 0.62 -10.07 15.33
C ASN A 68 0.46 -9.01 16.43
N LEU A 69 1.27 -9.05 17.50
CA LEU A 69 1.22 -8.01 18.54
C LEU A 69 1.50 -6.61 17.97
N MET A 70 2.46 -6.49 17.04
CA MET A 70 2.74 -5.23 16.35
C MET A 70 1.55 -4.80 15.49
N GLU A 71 1.02 -5.70 14.68
CA GLU A 71 -0.12 -5.44 13.81
C GLU A 71 -1.35 -5.00 14.60
N GLU A 72 -1.75 -5.77 15.61
CA GLU A 72 -2.92 -5.50 16.44
C GLU A 72 -2.80 -4.18 17.21
N SER A 73 -1.58 -3.70 17.48
CA SER A 73 -1.36 -2.39 18.11
C SER A 73 -1.91 -1.23 17.27
N VAL A 74 -2.13 -1.42 15.96
CA VAL A 74 -2.79 -0.42 15.09
C VAL A 74 -4.21 -0.09 15.56
N ASN A 75 -4.88 -1.03 16.25
CA ASN A 75 -6.21 -0.81 16.82
C ASN A 75 -6.16 0.25 17.93
N CYS A 76 -5.06 0.34 18.68
CA CYS A 76 -4.86 1.41 19.66
C CYS A 76 -4.79 2.77 18.98
N LEU A 77 -4.03 2.89 17.88
CA LEU A 77 -3.90 4.14 17.12
C LEU A 77 -5.23 4.58 16.51
N THR A 78 -6.00 3.62 15.98
CA THR A 78 -7.33 3.87 15.41
C THR A 78 -8.30 4.37 16.49
N ARG A 79 -8.32 3.70 17.65
CA ARG A 79 -9.14 4.11 18.80
C ARG A 79 -8.77 5.50 19.29
N TRP A 80 -7.48 5.77 19.53
CA TRP A 80 -7.03 7.10 19.97
C TRP A 80 -7.35 8.18 18.93
N SER A 81 -7.24 7.87 17.64
CA SER A 81 -7.62 8.80 16.57
C SER A 81 -9.11 9.15 16.63
N CYS A 82 -9.97 8.17 16.93
CA CYS A 82 -11.40 8.38 17.09
C CYS A 82 -11.72 9.23 18.32
N GLU A 83 -11.16 8.88 19.48
CA GLU A 83 -11.34 9.61 20.75
C GLU A 83 -10.93 11.08 20.62
N VAL A 84 -9.82 11.36 19.94
CA VAL A 84 -9.33 12.73 19.72
C VAL A 84 -10.25 13.53 18.79
N LYS A 85 -10.79 12.89 17.74
CA LYS A 85 -11.75 13.53 16.82
C LYS A 85 -13.06 13.86 17.53
N GLU A 86 -13.50 13.02 18.47
CA GLU A 86 -14.74 13.21 19.23
C GLU A 86 -14.62 14.26 20.34
N ALA A 87 -13.46 14.35 21.00
CA ALA A 87 -13.26 15.27 22.13
C ALA A 87 -13.31 16.76 21.73
N GLY A 88 -12.92 17.10 20.50
CA GLY A 88 -12.75 18.48 20.04
C GLY A 88 -11.58 19.20 20.74
N GLY A 89 -11.04 20.27 20.13
CA GLY A 89 -9.94 21.07 20.70
C GLY A 89 -8.64 21.01 19.87
N GLU A 90 -7.46 20.95 20.52
CA GLU A 90 -6.14 20.79 19.87
C GLU A 90 -5.95 19.39 19.25
N ALA A 91 -6.92 18.93 18.46
CA ALA A 91 -6.95 17.61 17.85
C ALA A 91 -5.78 17.41 16.87
N ASP A 92 -5.40 18.46 16.12
CA ASP A 92 -4.41 18.34 15.05
C ASP A 92 -3.04 17.88 15.54
N ARG A 93 -2.53 18.47 16.63
CA ARG A 93 -1.21 18.08 17.20
C ARG A 93 -1.20 16.65 17.72
N ILE A 94 -2.30 16.22 18.35
CA ILE A 94 -2.40 14.87 18.89
C ILE A 94 -2.55 13.86 17.74
N LEU A 95 -3.35 14.15 16.72
CA LEU A 95 -3.48 13.34 15.51
C LEU A 95 -2.16 13.21 14.76
N GLU A 96 -1.37 14.29 14.68
CA GLU A 96 -0.03 14.25 14.08
C GLU A 96 0.92 13.35 14.88
N GLY A 97 0.87 13.40 16.22
CA GLY A 97 1.59 12.45 17.07
C GLY A 97 1.17 11.00 16.86
N ILE A 98 -0.13 10.74 16.62
CA ILE A 98 -0.64 9.40 16.28
C ILE A 98 -0.14 8.95 14.90
N ALA A 99 -0.11 9.85 13.92
CA ALA A 99 0.45 9.57 12.59
C ALA A 99 1.96 9.26 12.67
N GLU A 100 2.72 9.95 13.53
CA GLU A 100 4.13 9.60 13.78
C GLU A 100 4.24 8.19 14.39
N MET A 101 3.44 7.86 15.39
CA MET A 101 3.41 6.51 15.98
C MET A 101 3.07 5.43 14.95
N TRP A 102 2.12 5.70 14.05
CA TRP A 102 1.81 4.82 12.92
C TRP A 102 3.02 4.63 12.00
N LEU A 103 3.74 5.70 11.64
CA LEU A 103 4.97 5.58 10.85
C LEU A 103 6.05 4.75 11.56
N ARG A 104 6.19 4.87 12.89
CA ARG A 104 7.13 4.02 13.65
C ARG A 104 6.73 2.54 13.59
N LEU A 105 5.43 2.23 13.64
CA LEU A 105 4.93 0.87 13.46
C LEU A 105 5.24 0.33 12.05
N VAL A 106 4.97 1.13 11.01
CA VAL A 106 5.28 0.81 9.61
C VAL A 106 6.77 0.53 9.43
N GLN A 107 7.64 1.40 9.96
CA GLN A 107 9.10 1.21 9.91
C GLN A 107 9.55 -0.06 10.63
N ALA A 108 8.96 -0.37 11.78
CA ALA A 108 9.32 -1.54 12.56
C ALA A 108 8.93 -2.84 11.82
N LEU A 109 7.71 -2.93 11.28
CA LEU A 109 7.25 -4.07 10.47
C LEU A 109 8.11 -4.24 9.21
N ARG A 110 8.47 -3.14 8.55
CA ARG A 110 9.33 -3.15 7.36
C ARG A 110 10.68 -3.81 7.60
N LYS A 111 11.27 -3.70 8.80
CA LYS A 111 12.55 -4.38 9.12
C LYS A 111 12.44 -5.90 9.11
N VAL A 112 11.28 -6.45 9.47
CA VAL A 112 11.04 -7.91 9.48
C VAL A 112 10.63 -8.43 8.10
N CYS A 113 10.17 -7.55 7.21
CA CYS A 113 9.77 -7.90 5.83
C CYS A 113 10.91 -8.42 4.94
N THR A 114 12.16 -8.41 5.42
CA THR A 114 13.34 -8.98 4.75
C THR A 114 13.93 -10.18 5.52
N ASP A 115 13.18 -10.76 6.48
CA ASP A 115 13.63 -11.94 7.22
C ASP A 115 13.94 -13.11 6.27
N GLN A 116 15.01 -13.84 6.56
CA GLN A 116 15.40 -15.03 5.80
C GLN A 116 14.31 -16.13 5.79
N ARG A 117 13.60 -16.30 6.91
CA ARG A 117 12.54 -17.31 7.07
C ARG A 117 11.31 -16.90 6.27
N GLU A 118 10.92 -17.75 5.34
CA GLU A 118 9.81 -17.47 4.42
C GLU A 118 8.50 -17.15 5.14
N GLU A 119 8.10 -17.98 6.11
CA GLU A 119 6.84 -17.75 6.82
C GLU A 119 6.82 -16.41 7.58
N VAL A 120 7.92 -16.05 8.24
CA VAL A 120 8.04 -14.79 9.01
C VAL A 120 8.04 -13.59 8.07
N ARG A 121 8.82 -13.66 6.98
CA ARG A 121 8.92 -12.60 5.98
C ARG A 121 7.59 -12.30 5.31
N ASN A 122 6.91 -13.35 4.84
CA ASN A 122 5.63 -13.22 4.17
C ASN A 122 4.54 -12.75 5.14
N HIS A 123 4.56 -13.21 6.39
CA HIS A 123 3.63 -12.72 7.41
C HIS A 123 3.87 -11.24 7.71
N ALA A 124 5.13 -10.81 7.85
CA ALA A 124 5.48 -9.41 8.07
C ALA A 124 4.99 -8.50 6.93
N LEU A 125 5.11 -8.93 5.66
CA LEU A 125 4.59 -8.21 4.50
C LEU A 125 3.06 -8.06 4.56
N LEU A 126 2.35 -9.09 5.00
CA LEU A 126 0.89 -9.07 5.15
C LEU A 126 0.46 -8.21 6.34
N SER A 127 1.17 -8.24 7.46
CA SER A 127 0.95 -7.37 8.62
C SER A 127 1.22 -5.90 8.26
N LEU A 128 2.32 -5.62 7.57
CA LEU A 128 2.64 -4.28 7.05
C LEU A 128 1.53 -3.76 6.13
N HIS A 129 1.04 -4.62 5.23
CA HIS A 129 -0.11 -4.31 4.40
C HIS A 129 -1.33 -3.90 5.21
N ARG A 130 -1.76 -4.72 6.18
CA ARG A 130 -2.94 -4.44 7.01
C ARG A 130 -2.80 -3.13 7.79
N CYS A 131 -1.62 -2.82 8.31
CA CYS A 131 -1.36 -1.56 9.01
C CYS A 131 -1.39 -0.33 8.09
N LEU A 132 -0.99 -0.46 6.82
CA LEU A 132 -0.95 0.65 5.87
C LEU A 132 -2.31 0.94 5.22
N VAL A 133 -3.21 -0.05 5.15
CA VAL A 133 -4.56 0.11 4.58
C VAL A 133 -5.65 0.20 5.64
N VAL A 134 -5.29 0.42 6.90
CA VAL A 134 -6.24 0.56 8.00
C VAL A 134 -7.01 1.88 7.87
N ASP A 135 -8.32 1.82 8.09
CA ASP A 135 -9.16 3.01 8.15
C ASP A 135 -9.17 3.61 9.56
N GLY A 136 -9.48 4.90 9.67
CA GLY A 136 -9.73 5.58 10.95
C GLY A 136 -8.53 6.36 11.52
N ILE A 137 -7.31 6.08 11.07
CA ILE A 137 -6.13 6.90 11.36
C ILE A 137 -6.12 8.10 10.41
N SER A 138 -5.93 9.31 10.95
CA SER A 138 -5.78 10.53 10.15
C SER A 138 -4.34 10.65 9.65
N VAL A 139 -4.09 10.34 8.39
CA VAL A 139 -2.75 10.40 7.78
C VAL A 139 -2.64 11.65 6.91
N SER A 140 -1.67 12.51 7.21
CA SER A 140 -1.40 13.69 6.39
C SER A 140 -0.72 13.32 5.07
N SER A 141 -0.79 14.20 4.06
CA SER A 141 -0.07 13.98 2.80
C SER A 141 1.43 13.77 3.01
N SER A 142 2.05 14.45 3.98
CA SER A 142 3.48 14.25 4.32
C SER A 142 3.75 12.87 4.92
N ALA A 143 2.88 12.39 5.82
CA ALA A 143 2.99 11.05 6.39
C ALA A 143 2.81 9.95 5.32
N TRP A 144 1.89 10.15 4.37
CA TRP A 144 1.76 9.27 3.22
C TRP A 144 3.05 9.22 2.40
N LEU A 145 3.64 10.37 2.05
CA LEU A 145 4.89 10.42 1.28
C LEU A 145 6.03 9.69 2.01
N MET A 146 6.18 9.92 3.32
CA MET A 146 7.16 9.17 4.13
C MET A 146 6.91 7.67 4.14
N SER A 147 5.63 7.24 4.12
CA SER A 147 5.30 5.82 4.02
C SER A 147 5.70 5.21 2.67
N PHE A 148 5.57 5.96 1.56
CA PHE A 148 6.04 5.53 0.25
C PHE A 148 7.56 5.39 0.20
N ASP A 149 8.32 6.30 0.81
CA ASP A 149 9.78 6.17 0.91
C ASP A 149 10.18 4.85 1.61
N ILE A 150 9.47 4.48 2.69
CA ILE A 150 9.69 3.23 3.42
C ILE A 150 9.36 2.02 2.53
N ILE A 151 8.25 2.08 1.79
CA ILE A 151 7.80 1.02 0.88
C ILE A 151 8.79 0.85 -0.27
N PHE A 152 9.21 1.93 -0.94
CA PHE A 152 10.18 1.86 -2.04
C PHE A 152 11.50 1.25 -1.57
N GLN A 153 12.00 1.68 -0.41
CA GLN A 153 13.22 1.11 0.17
C GLN A 153 13.08 -0.40 0.46
N LEU A 154 11.90 -0.84 0.93
CA LEU A 154 11.62 -2.26 1.14
C LEU A 154 11.60 -3.04 -0.19
N LEU A 155 10.96 -2.49 -1.21
CA LEU A 155 10.84 -3.13 -2.52
C LEU A 155 12.21 -3.29 -3.19
N ASP A 156 13.06 -2.27 -3.14
CA ASP A 156 14.44 -2.34 -3.64
C ASP A 156 15.25 -3.42 -2.88
N GLU A 157 15.19 -3.45 -1.54
CA GLU A 157 15.88 -4.48 -0.75
C GLU A 157 15.40 -5.90 -1.07
N LEU A 158 14.09 -6.09 -1.29
CA LEU A 158 13.56 -7.40 -1.67
C LEU A 158 14.01 -7.84 -3.07
N LEU A 159 14.12 -6.90 -4.02
CA LEU A 159 14.69 -7.18 -5.34
C LEU A 159 16.16 -7.56 -5.24
N GLU A 160 16.95 -6.82 -4.45
CA GLU A 160 18.36 -7.14 -4.20
C GLU A 160 18.50 -8.53 -3.58
N ILE A 161 17.68 -8.87 -2.58
CA ILE A 161 17.67 -10.19 -1.95
C ILE A 161 17.38 -11.28 -2.99
N ALA A 162 16.33 -11.09 -3.81
CA ALA A 162 15.92 -12.06 -4.81
C ALA A 162 16.99 -12.29 -5.90
N GLN A 163 17.78 -11.27 -6.23
CA GLN A 163 18.82 -11.34 -7.26
C GLN A 163 20.15 -11.88 -6.73
N ASN A 164 20.54 -11.50 -5.51
CA ASN A 164 21.88 -11.73 -4.99
C ASN A 164 22.01 -13.01 -4.14
N TYR A 165 20.92 -13.47 -3.52
CA TYR A 165 20.97 -14.62 -2.60
C TYR A 165 20.49 -15.92 -3.24
N SER A 166 20.89 -17.05 -2.63
CA SER A 166 20.48 -18.36 -3.09
C SER A 166 19.05 -18.70 -2.64
N PRO A 167 18.24 -19.42 -3.44
CA PRO A 167 16.96 -19.98 -3.01
C PRO A 167 17.06 -20.89 -1.78
N LYS A 168 18.26 -21.40 -1.47
CA LYS A 168 18.51 -22.15 -0.23
C LYS A 168 18.45 -21.24 0.99
N ASP A 169 18.95 -20.02 0.85
CA ASP A 169 19.00 -19.01 1.91
C ASP A 169 17.66 -18.28 1.99
N PHE A 170 17.10 -17.87 0.84
CA PHE A 170 15.82 -17.18 0.74
C PHE A 170 14.86 -17.96 -0.15
N ARG A 171 14.03 -18.78 0.48
CA ARG A 171 13.02 -19.58 -0.20
C ARG A 171 11.84 -18.71 -0.66
N ASN A 172 11.25 -19.11 -1.78
CA ASN A 172 9.99 -18.57 -2.31
C ASN A 172 9.92 -17.03 -2.43
N MET A 173 11.01 -16.41 -2.86
CA MET A 173 11.07 -14.95 -3.06
C MET A 173 10.02 -14.44 -4.04
N GLU A 174 9.56 -15.24 -5.00
CA GLU A 174 8.48 -14.85 -5.90
C GLU A 174 7.20 -14.45 -5.17
N MET A 175 6.79 -15.22 -4.16
CA MET A 175 5.62 -14.91 -3.36
C MET A 175 5.82 -13.64 -2.53
N SER A 176 7.02 -13.45 -1.97
CA SER A 176 7.35 -12.23 -1.22
C SER A 176 7.30 -10.99 -2.12
N LEU A 177 7.85 -11.06 -3.33
CA LEU A 177 7.79 -9.98 -4.32
C LEU A 177 6.34 -9.70 -4.75
N LEU A 178 5.52 -10.76 -4.91
CA LEU A 178 4.10 -10.61 -5.23
C LEU A 178 3.32 -9.90 -4.12
N HIS A 179 3.59 -10.23 -2.85
CA HIS A 179 3.01 -9.49 -1.73
C HIS A 179 3.46 -8.03 -1.71
N ALA A 180 4.74 -7.75 -1.98
CA ALA A 180 5.29 -6.40 -1.99
C ALA A 180 4.71 -5.51 -3.10
N VAL A 181 4.54 -6.03 -4.33
CA VAL A 181 3.91 -5.24 -5.40
C VAL A 181 2.42 -5.00 -5.14
N LYS A 182 1.70 -6.00 -4.58
CA LYS A 182 0.30 -5.84 -4.17
C LYS A 182 0.14 -4.80 -3.06
N LEU A 183 1.09 -4.79 -2.12
CA LEU A 183 1.18 -3.77 -1.06
C LEU A 183 1.27 -2.37 -1.66
N LEU A 184 2.27 -2.12 -2.52
CA LEU A 184 2.47 -0.83 -3.17
C LEU A 184 1.20 -0.36 -3.89
N CYS A 185 0.60 -1.25 -4.70
CA CYS A 185 -0.60 -0.93 -5.47
C CYS A 185 -1.79 -0.55 -4.58
N LYS A 186 -2.02 -1.29 -3.48
CA LYS A 186 -3.15 -1.01 -2.58
C LYS A 186 -2.94 0.25 -1.75
N VAL A 187 -1.72 0.52 -1.30
CA VAL A 187 -1.40 1.75 -0.57
C VAL A 187 -1.52 2.98 -1.47
N PHE A 188 -1.11 2.86 -2.74
CA PHE A 188 -1.35 3.90 -3.74
C PHE A 188 -2.84 4.20 -3.93
N LEU A 189 -3.67 3.16 -4.04
CA LEU A 189 -5.12 3.34 -4.15
C LEU A 189 -5.73 3.98 -2.90
N GLN A 190 -5.32 3.56 -1.70
CA GLN A 190 -5.83 4.11 -0.44
C GLN A 190 -5.48 5.60 -0.28
N SER A 191 -4.25 5.98 -0.62
CA SER A 191 -3.75 7.36 -0.49
C SER A 191 -4.17 8.29 -1.63
N LEU A 192 -4.82 7.77 -2.69
CA LEU A 192 -5.16 8.53 -3.90
C LEU A 192 -5.98 9.79 -3.59
N LYS A 193 -6.94 9.69 -2.67
CA LYS A 193 -7.80 10.82 -2.29
C LYS A 193 -7.01 11.95 -1.62
N ASP A 194 -6.04 11.59 -0.78
CA ASP A 194 -5.25 12.52 0.02
C ASP A 194 -4.09 13.14 -0.78
N LEU A 195 -3.64 12.44 -1.83
CA LEU A 195 -2.46 12.81 -2.59
C LEU A 195 -2.76 13.41 -3.97
N SER A 196 -3.90 13.10 -4.61
CA SER A 196 -4.16 13.52 -6.00
C SER A 196 -4.12 15.03 -6.24
N ALA A 197 -4.44 15.84 -5.22
CA ALA A 197 -4.37 17.30 -5.28
C ALA A 197 -2.96 17.88 -5.04
N GLN A 198 -1.99 17.05 -4.62
CA GLN A 198 -0.63 17.50 -4.31
C GLN A 198 0.18 17.72 -5.58
N SER A 199 1.01 18.76 -5.61
CA SER A 199 1.88 19.06 -6.76
C SER A 199 2.92 17.95 -7.04
N SER A 200 3.30 17.18 -6.03
CA SER A 200 4.21 16.04 -6.14
C SER A 200 3.54 14.75 -6.64
N PHE A 201 2.21 14.71 -6.77
CA PHE A 201 1.46 13.50 -7.11
C PHE A 201 1.94 12.84 -8.41
N GLY A 202 2.10 13.63 -9.47
CA GLY A 202 2.54 13.10 -10.77
C GLY A 202 3.91 12.42 -10.69
N LYS A 203 4.83 12.99 -9.90
CA LYS A 203 6.15 12.37 -9.66
C LYS A 203 6.01 11.05 -8.90
N LEU A 204 5.24 11.03 -7.80
CA LEU A 204 5.00 9.82 -7.02
C LEU A 204 4.37 8.71 -7.89
N TRP A 205 3.36 9.04 -8.70
CA TRP A 205 2.72 8.08 -9.58
C TRP A 205 3.71 7.44 -10.56
N LEU A 206 4.59 8.24 -11.17
CA LEU A 206 5.61 7.72 -12.07
C LEU A 206 6.66 6.86 -11.35
N GLU A 207 7.00 7.16 -10.09
CA GLU A 207 7.86 6.32 -9.26
C GLU A 207 7.19 4.98 -8.91
N VAL A 208 5.87 4.98 -8.64
CA VAL A 208 5.08 3.75 -8.46
C VAL A 208 5.13 2.89 -9.72
N LEU A 209 4.89 3.48 -10.89
CA LEU A 209 4.97 2.76 -12.17
C LEU A 209 6.38 2.24 -12.47
N ASP A 210 7.43 3.03 -12.22
CA ASP A 210 8.82 2.61 -12.38
C ASP A 210 9.15 1.40 -11.49
N MET A 211 8.70 1.43 -10.23
CA MET A 211 8.89 0.32 -9.31
C MET A 211 8.14 -0.94 -9.78
N ILE A 212 6.89 -0.82 -10.24
CA ILE A 212 6.14 -1.94 -10.80
C ILE A 212 6.83 -2.49 -12.07
N GLU A 213 7.36 -1.63 -12.92
CA GLU A 213 8.13 -2.01 -14.11
C GLU A 213 9.39 -2.80 -13.73
N LYS A 214 10.13 -2.39 -12.69
CA LYS A 214 11.29 -3.14 -12.16
C LYS A 214 10.88 -4.56 -11.73
N PHE A 215 9.76 -4.69 -11.02
CA PHE A 215 9.21 -5.99 -10.61
C PHE A 215 8.76 -6.83 -11.81
N MET A 216 8.18 -6.21 -12.84
CA MET A 216 7.81 -6.88 -14.10
C MET A 216 9.05 -7.37 -14.86
N LYS A 217 10.16 -6.65 -14.81
CA LYS A 217 11.38 -7.00 -15.56
C LYS A 217 12.33 -7.89 -14.78
N VAL A 218 12.10 -8.08 -13.48
CA VAL A 218 13.00 -8.86 -12.62
C VAL A 218 13.15 -10.28 -13.14
N LYS A 219 14.40 -10.74 -13.19
CA LYS A 219 14.74 -12.14 -13.47
C LYS A 219 15.57 -12.67 -12.32
N VAL A 220 15.12 -13.75 -11.71
CA VAL A 220 15.89 -14.47 -10.70
C VAL A 220 16.60 -15.61 -11.40
N ARG A 221 17.94 -15.53 -11.47
CA ARG A 221 18.79 -16.55 -12.12
C ARG A 221 18.39 -16.81 -13.58
N GLY A 222 18.10 -15.74 -14.31
CA GLY A 222 17.71 -15.80 -15.73
C GLY A 222 16.27 -16.27 -15.98
N ARG A 223 15.53 -16.68 -14.94
CA ARG A 223 14.11 -17.04 -15.05
C ARG A 223 13.24 -15.83 -14.76
N ARG A 224 12.18 -15.66 -15.56
CA ARG A 224 11.11 -14.71 -15.26
C ARG A 224 10.26 -15.25 -14.13
N MET A 225 9.64 -14.35 -13.40
CA MET A 225 8.76 -14.66 -12.28
C MET A 225 7.31 -14.71 -12.80
N GLU A 226 6.84 -15.90 -13.17
CA GLU A 226 5.56 -16.12 -13.84
C GLU A 226 4.38 -15.50 -13.08
N LYS A 227 4.34 -15.65 -11.75
CA LYS A 227 3.26 -15.09 -10.92
C LYS A 227 3.24 -13.56 -10.96
N LEU A 228 4.42 -12.94 -11.06
CA LEU A 228 4.52 -11.49 -11.22
C LEU A 228 4.07 -11.06 -12.62
N GLN A 229 4.50 -11.78 -13.66
CA GLN A 229 4.11 -11.48 -15.05
C GLN A 229 2.59 -11.50 -15.23
N GLU A 230 1.92 -12.45 -14.58
CA GLU A 230 0.47 -12.60 -14.64
C GLU A 230 -0.26 -11.54 -13.81
N ALA A 231 0.20 -11.27 -12.58
CA ALA A 231 -0.51 -10.38 -11.67
C ALA A 231 -0.31 -8.89 -11.95
N ILE A 232 0.87 -8.47 -12.42
CA ILE A 232 1.21 -7.05 -12.57
C ILE A 232 0.30 -6.31 -13.56
N PRO A 233 0.02 -6.80 -14.77
CA PRO A 233 -0.86 -6.12 -15.72
C PRO A 233 -2.24 -5.85 -15.11
N GLU A 234 -2.81 -6.83 -14.41
CA GLU A 234 -4.11 -6.70 -13.76
C GLU A 234 -4.08 -5.70 -12.58
N LEU A 235 -3.00 -5.68 -11.79
CA LEU A 235 -2.83 -4.69 -10.72
C LEU A 235 -2.76 -3.26 -11.28
N VAL A 236 -1.97 -3.04 -12.34
CA VAL A 236 -1.84 -1.72 -12.99
C VAL A 236 -3.17 -1.30 -13.61
N LYS A 237 -3.86 -2.23 -14.29
CA LYS A 237 -5.20 -1.98 -14.85
C LYS A 237 -6.17 -1.48 -13.79
N ASN A 238 -6.23 -2.15 -12.63
CA ASN A 238 -7.10 -1.76 -11.54
C ASN A 238 -6.79 -0.34 -11.03
N ILE A 239 -5.51 0.03 -10.91
CA ILE A 239 -5.12 1.40 -10.55
C ILE A 239 -5.60 2.41 -11.59
N LEU A 240 -5.31 2.15 -12.87
CA LEU A 240 -5.68 3.04 -13.98
C LEU A 240 -7.20 3.24 -14.06
N MET A 241 -7.98 2.18 -13.85
CA MET A 241 -9.45 2.25 -13.81
C MET A 241 -9.95 3.15 -12.66
N VAL A 242 -9.36 3.05 -11.47
CA VAL A 242 -9.72 3.93 -10.34
C VAL A 242 -9.29 5.37 -10.61
N MET A 243 -8.11 5.61 -11.17
CA MET A 243 -7.64 6.96 -11.54
C MET A 243 -8.51 7.59 -12.64
N LYS A 244 -8.99 6.79 -13.60
CA LYS A 244 -9.98 7.22 -14.61
C LYS A 244 -11.29 7.61 -13.93
N ALA A 245 -11.85 6.73 -13.09
CA ALA A 245 -13.13 6.95 -12.43
C ALA A 245 -13.12 8.16 -11.46
N SER A 246 -11.98 8.44 -10.84
CA SER A 246 -11.78 9.60 -9.96
C SER A 246 -11.47 10.91 -10.70
N GLY A 247 -11.36 10.87 -12.04
CA GLY A 247 -11.02 12.05 -12.85
C GLY A 247 -9.58 12.51 -12.73
N VAL A 248 -8.71 11.76 -12.06
CA VAL A 248 -7.28 12.06 -11.90
C VAL A 248 -6.52 11.82 -13.20
N LEU A 249 -6.86 10.75 -13.94
CA LEU A 249 -6.26 10.42 -15.22
C LEU A 249 -7.22 10.76 -16.36
N THR A 250 -7.07 11.96 -16.92
CA THR A 250 -7.90 12.47 -18.03
C THR A 250 -7.06 12.83 -19.26
N LYS A 251 -7.66 12.69 -20.44
CA LYS A 251 -7.04 13.06 -21.71
C LYS A 251 -7.13 14.58 -21.89
N THR A 252 -6.13 15.31 -21.42
CA THR A 252 -6.07 16.77 -21.58
C THR A 252 -5.46 17.13 -22.93
N SER A 253 -6.14 17.98 -23.71
CA SER A 253 -5.77 18.32 -25.09
C SER A 253 -4.68 19.40 -25.24
N SER A 254 -4.08 19.89 -24.14
CA SER A 254 -3.42 21.21 -24.16
C SER A 254 -2.08 21.34 -23.43
N SER A 255 -1.42 20.26 -23.03
CA SER A 255 -0.03 20.36 -22.53
C SER A 255 0.82 19.18 -22.97
N GLU A 256 1.86 19.46 -23.75
CA GLU A 256 3.01 18.56 -23.89
C GLU A 256 3.57 18.27 -22.48
N ASN A 257 3.81 17.00 -22.16
CA ASN A 257 4.17 16.49 -20.82
C ASN A 257 3.02 16.46 -19.79
N SER A 258 1.79 16.20 -20.24
CA SER A 258 0.69 15.91 -19.31
C SER A 258 0.93 14.61 -18.52
N LEU A 259 0.33 14.51 -17.33
CA LEU A 259 0.32 13.27 -16.53
C LEU A 259 -0.15 12.07 -17.37
N TRP A 260 -1.10 12.29 -18.29
CA TRP A 260 -1.61 11.32 -19.24
C TRP A 260 -0.50 10.73 -20.13
N GLU A 261 0.24 11.57 -20.84
CA GLU A 261 1.32 11.14 -21.74
C GLU A 261 2.41 10.38 -20.99
N ALA A 262 2.84 10.93 -19.84
CA ALA A 262 3.86 10.29 -19.00
C ALA A 262 3.41 8.93 -18.47
N THR A 263 2.13 8.79 -18.10
CA THR A 263 1.55 7.51 -17.64
C THR A 263 1.65 6.46 -18.73
N TRP A 264 1.16 6.77 -19.95
CA TRP A 264 1.13 5.78 -21.03
C TRP A 264 2.52 5.43 -21.56
N LEU A 265 3.48 6.36 -21.50
CA LEU A 265 4.88 6.07 -21.82
C LEU A 265 5.46 4.97 -20.92
N GLN A 266 5.12 4.97 -19.62
CA GLN A 266 5.56 3.95 -18.68
C GLN A 266 4.71 2.68 -18.74
N VAL A 267 3.38 2.81 -18.80
CA VAL A 267 2.48 1.65 -18.86
C VAL A 267 2.76 0.78 -20.09
N ASN A 268 3.10 1.37 -21.24
CA ASN A 268 3.46 0.62 -22.45
C ASN A 268 4.71 -0.26 -22.29
N LYS A 269 5.60 0.06 -21.33
CA LYS A 269 6.76 -0.78 -20.99
C LYS A 269 6.39 -1.98 -20.13
N ILE A 270 5.25 -1.91 -19.42
CA ILE A 270 4.69 -2.97 -18.58
C ILE A 270 3.79 -3.87 -19.43
N SER A 271 2.77 -3.28 -20.06
CA SER A 271 1.86 -3.97 -20.97
C SER A 271 1.23 -2.97 -21.96
N PRO A 272 1.52 -3.08 -23.27
CA PRO A 272 1.00 -2.16 -24.29
C PRO A 272 -0.50 -2.30 -24.56
N LEU A 273 -1.12 -3.40 -24.12
CA LEU A 273 -2.56 -3.64 -24.31
C LEU A 273 -3.44 -2.89 -23.30
N LEU A 274 -2.86 -2.42 -22.19
CA LEU A 274 -3.64 -1.80 -21.11
C LEU A 274 -4.34 -0.51 -21.53
N GLN A 275 -3.79 0.22 -22.51
CA GLN A 275 -4.40 1.48 -22.94
C GLN A 275 -5.77 1.26 -23.59
N SER A 276 -5.88 0.30 -24.50
CA SER A 276 -7.15 -0.03 -25.17
C SER A 276 -8.13 -0.72 -24.24
N GLU A 277 -7.65 -1.44 -23.22
CA GLU A 277 -8.51 -2.07 -22.22
C GLU A 277 -9.15 -1.07 -21.23
N VAL A 278 -8.41 -0.03 -20.82
CA VAL A 278 -8.91 0.99 -19.87
C VAL A 278 -9.69 2.10 -20.59
N PHE A 279 -9.29 2.44 -21.82
CA PHE A 279 -9.93 3.45 -22.66
C PHE A 279 -10.22 2.88 -24.06
N PRO A 280 -11.31 2.13 -24.23
CA PRO A 280 -11.71 1.65 -25.54
C PRO A 280 -12.13 2.82 -26.45
N ASP A 281 -11.71 2.79 -27.71
CA ASP A 281 -11.94 3.86 -28.70
C ASP A 281 -13.43 4.23 -28.91
N ASN A 282 -14.36 3.36 -28.48
CA ASN A 282 -15.80 3.58 -28.57
C ASN A 282 -16.38 4.57 -27.52
N GLU A 283 -15.62 5.00 -26.51
CA GLU A 283 -16.12 5.98 -25.53
C GLU A 283 -16.05 7.44 -26.02
N GLY A 284 -15.43 7.70 -27.18
CA GLY A 284 -15.28 9.05 -27.76
C GLY A 284 -16.37 9.47 -28.76
N GLY A 285 -17.42 8.66 -28.98
CA GLY A 285 -18.34 8.82 -30.11
C GLY A 285 -19.82 8.78 -29.76
N SER A 286 -20.29 9.54 -28.76
CA SER A 286 -21.73 9.79 -28.61
C SER A 286 -22.04 11.15 -27.97
N THR A 287 -21.67 12.22 -28.67
CA THR A 287 -22.31 13.52 -28.44
C THR A 287 -22.64 14.15 -29.79
N THR A 288 -23.93 14.05 -30.12
CA THR A 288 -24.71 14.95 -30.99
C THR A 288 -24.13 15.28 -32.37
N GLN A 289 -24.57 14.52 -33.38
CA GLN A 289 -24.92 15.07 -34.69
C GLN A 289 -25.88 14.12 -35.42
N GLY A 290 -27.07 14.62 -35.78
CA GLY A 290 -27.84 14.08 -36.90
C GLY A 290 -29.24 13.53 -36.63
N GLU A 291 -30.14 14.29 -36.02
CA GLU A 291 -31.57 14.15 -36.35
C GLU A 291 -32.13 15.50 -36.81
N GLN A 292 -31.85 15.81 -38.06
CA GLN A 292 -32.62 16.77 -38.84
C GLN A 292 -32.78 16.21 -40.25
N ASN A 293 -33.94 15.58 -40.49
CA ASN A 293 -34.81 15.82 -41.64
C ASN A 293 -35.62 14.56 -42.00
N LYS A 294 -36.93 14.59 -41.72
CA LYS A 294 -38.01 14.48 -42.73
C LYS A 294 -39.35 14.26 -42.05
N SER A 295 -40.04 15.36 -41.76
CA SER A 295 -41.50 15.40 -41.72
C SER A 295 -41.88 16.78 -42.21
N ASP A 296 -42.18 16.85 -43.50
CA ASP A 296 -43.13 17.77 -44.12
C ASP A 296 -42.85 17.78 -45.61
N THR A 297 -43.63 16.98 -46.36
CA THR A 297 -44.22 17.29 -47.67
C THR A 297 -44.74 15.98 -48.25
N LEU A 298 -46.03 15.70 -48.05
CA LEU A 298 -46.93 15.00 -48.97
C LEU A 298 -48.30 14.81 -48.28
N ALA A 299 -49.06 15.89 -48.19
CA ALA A 299 -50.52 15.80 -48.13
C ALA A 299 -51.01 15.88 -49.57
N GLN A 300 -51.34 14.73 -50.15
CA GLN A 300 -52.04 14.63 -51.41
C GLN A 300 -53.47 15.15 -51.24
N SER A 301 -53.81 16.05 -52.15
CA SER A 301 -55.15 16.29 -52.65
C SER A 301 -55.90 14.98 -52.95
N ASP A 302 -57.10 14.83 -52.40
CA ASP A 302 -58.31 14.59 -53.20
C ASP A 302 -59.53 14.46 -52.27
N GLN A 303 -60.45 15.43 -52.36
CA GLN A 303 -61.90 15.20 -52.35
C GLN A 303 -62.64 16.49 -52.78
N THR A 304 -62.92 16.56 -54.09
CA THR A 304 -64.23 16.81 -54.73
C THR A 304 -65.24 17.81 -54.13
N ALA A 305 -65.62 18.75 -55.01
CA ALA A 305 -66.87 19.50 -55.11
C ALA A 305 -68.13 18.74 -54.64
N ASP A 306 -69.07 19.43 -53.96
CA ASP A 306 -70.29 20.01 -54.56
C ASP A 306 -71.16 20.70 -53.47
N GLN A 307 -71.80 21.81 -53.86
CA GLN A 307 -72.89 22.57 -53.20
C GLN A 307 -72.60 23.45 -51.97
#